data_AF-A0A7C3P0I9-F1
#
_entry.id   AF-A0A7C3P0I9-F1
#
_cell.length_a   1.000
_cell.length_b   1.000
_cell.length_c   1.000
_cell.angle_alpha   90.00
_cell.angle_beta   90.00
_cell.angle_gamma   90.00
#
_symmetry.space_group_name_H-M   'P 1'
#
loop_
_entity.id
_entity.type
_entity.pdbx_description
1 polymer ?
#
loop_
_entity_poly.entity_id
_entity_poly.type
_entity_poly.pdbx_seq_one_letter_code
_entity_poly.pdbx_strand_id
1 'polypeptide(L)'
;MTNRWVSRLTRLANAYGRAERDVIAAFFKRPRKRQDHLRWLRAQGYKEYSAIRPLLEALNAFHAHLDRGITRGDYAELAEKLADETKHARLVMDLLQENSGEKISPRDLTWLPQDRKLARVRAKFSKSYAGLLHGSERISAREIKRRDEALERAAITLTEGGGGALYQVCSKLGRNGFERKIARVFREILRDELKHKDGGTRSLALLIHDPVTFARAADIICRISSQRLRMRNEQFGFPLDGEDLAALDQRARQAGGLPG
;
A
#
# COMPACT_ATOMS: atom_id res chain seq x y z
N MET A 1 13.31 -7.20 -24.59
CA MET A 1 13.13 -8.56 -24.01
C MET A 1 12.71 -8.41 -22.56
N THR A 2 11.52 -8.85 -22.18
CA THR A 2 11.03 -8.70 -20.80
C THR A 2 11.78 -9.67 -19.88
N ASN A 3 12.51 -9.16 -18.90
CA ASN A 3 13.26 -9.94 -17.91
C ASN A 3 12.33 -11.00 -17.26
N ARG A 4 12.60 -12.29 -17.51
CA ARG A 4 11.77 -13.42 -17.05
C ARG A 4 11.58 -13.41 -15.53
N TRP A 5 12.60 -12.97 -14.78
CA TRP A 5 12.55 -12.85 -13.32
C TRP A 5 11.55 -11.79 -12.88
N VAL A 6 11.61 -10.59 -13.48
CA VAL A 6 10.67 -9.50 -13.19
C VAL A 6 9.24 -9.91 -13.53
N SER A 7 9.03 -10.57 -14.68
CA SER A 7 7.70 -11.09 -15.03
C SER A 7 7.13 -12.04 -13.97
N ARG A 8 7.97 -12.91 -13.39
CA ARG A 8 7.57 -13.78 -12.27
C ARG A 8 7.22 -12.99 -11.01
N LEU A 9 8.01 -11.99 -10.63
CA LEU A 9 7.71 -11.14 -9.47
C LEU A 9 6.43 -10.33 -9.67
N THR A 10 6.21 -9.79 -10.87
CA THR A 10 4.95 -9.11 -11.20
C THR A 10 3.76 -10.06 -11.13
N ARG A 11 3.91 -11.32 -11.59
CA ARG A 11 2.85 -12.34 -11.43
C ARG A 11 2.56 -12.64 -9.96
N LEU A 12 3.60 -12.76 -9.13
CA LEU A 12 3.48 -12.96 -7.69
C LEU A 12 2.73 -11.80 -7.02
N ALA A 13 3.17 -10.56 -7.26
CA ALA A 13 2.52 -9.36 -6.71
C ALA A 13 1.05 -9.23 -7.17
N ASN A 14 0.77 -9.52 -8.45
CA ASN A 14 -0.59 -9.53 -8.98
C ASN A 14 -1.46 -10.64 -8.36
N ALA A 15 -0.88 -11.80 -8.04
CA ALA A 15 -1.59 -12.89 -7.38
C ALA A 15 -1.99 -12.50 -5.94
N TYR A 16 -1.11 -11.84 -5.21
CA TYR A 16 -1.46 -11.22 -3.93
C TYR A 16 -2.52 -10.12 -4.05
N GLY A 17 -2.44 -9.29 -5.10
CA GLY A 17 -3.49 -8.32 -5.41
C GLY A 17 -4.84 -8.97 -5.75
N ARG A 18 -4.87 -10.23 -6.22
CA ARG A 18 -6.12 -11.01 -6.34
C ARG A 18 -6.59 -11.54 -4.98
N ALA A 19 -5.68 -12.06 -4.17
CA ALA A 19 -6.00 -12.50 -2.81
C ALA A 19 -6.59 -11.37 -1.94
N GLU A 20 -6.05 -10.15 -2.01
CA GLU A 20 -6.65 -8.99 -1.34
C GLU A 20 -8.07 -8.70 -1.84
N ARG A 21 -8.32 -8.84 -3.15
CA ARG A 21 -9.67 -8.66 -3.71
C ARG A 21 -10.64 -9.69 -3.16
N ASP A 22 -10.21 -10.92 -2.96
CA ASP A 22 -11.06 -11.98 -2.40
C ASP A 22 -11.47 -11.67 -0.95
N VAL A 23 -10.56 -11.15 -0.13
CA VAL A 23 -10.85 -10.66 1.24
C VAL A 23 -11.90 -9.53 1.20
N ILE A 24 -11.70 -8.54 0.34
CA ILE A 24 -12.60 -7.39 0.23
C ILE A 24 -13.97 -7.84 -0.30
N ALA A 25 -13.99 -8.71 -1.30
CA ALA A 25 -15.21 -9.28 -1.85
C ALA A 25 -15.98 -10.07 -0.79
N ALA A 26 -15.31 -10.85 0.05
CA ALA A 26 -15.93 -11.59 1.15
C ALA A 26 -16.65 -10.65 2.14
N PHE A 27 -16.12 -9.45 2.37
CA PHE A 27 -16.82 -8.42 3.14
C PHE A 27 -18.13 -7.99 2.45
N PHE A 28 -18.08 -7.59 1.18
CA PHE A 28 -19.25 -7.06 0.46
C PHE A 28 -20.25 -8.13 -0.02
N LYS A 29 -19.94 -9.43 0.07
CA LYS A 29 -20.87 -10.53 -0.25
C LYS A 29 -22.11 -10.55 0.64
N ARG A 30 -22.05 -9.95 1.84
CA ARG A 30 -23.16 -9.91 2.80
C ARG A 30 -23.54 -8.45 3.05
N PRO A 31 -24.83 -8.14 3.29
CA PRO A 31 -25.24 -6.81 3.73
C PRO A 31 -24.45 -6.38 4.98
N ARG A 32 -24.03 -5.11 5.00
CA ARG A 32 -23.23 -4.54 6.09
C ARG A 32 -23.94 -3.40 6.76
N LYS A 33 -23.73 -3.29 8.06
CA LYS A 33 -24.24 -2.17 8.84
C LYS A 33 -23.35 -0.95 8.60
N ARG A 34 -23.92 0.23 8.81
CA ARG A 34 -23.19 1.51 8.74
C ARG A 34 -21.89 1.49 9.57
N GLN A 35 -21.92 0.89 10.76
CA GLN A 35 -20.77 0.77 11.65
C GLN A 35 -19.63 -0.08 11.06
N ASP A 36 -19.95 -1.14 10.31
CA ASP A 36 -18.96 -1.98 9.64
C ASP A 36 -18.17 -1.14 8.61
N HIS A 37 -18.87 -0.26 7.89
CA HIS A 37 -18.22 0.67 6.95
C HIS A 37 -17.35 1.71 7.65
N LEU A 38 -17.81 2.28 8.77
CA LEU A 38 -17.03 3.25 9.54
C LEU A 38 -15.71 2.65 10.02
N ARG A 39 -15.71 1.39 10.47
CA ARG A 39 -14.52 0.71 10.98
C ARG A 39 -13.40 0.66 9.93
N TRP A 40 -13.69 0.10 8.74
CA TRP A 40 -12.65 -0.08 7.73
C TRP A 40 -12.26 1.25 7.07
N LEU A 41 -13.19 2.21 6.98
CA LEU A 41 -12.91 3.57 6.50
C LEU A 41 -12.01 4.35 7.45
N ARG A 42 -12.19 4.24 8.79
CA ARG A 42 -11.28 4.86 9.77
C ARG A 42 -9.85 4.31 9.65
N ALA A 43 -9.75 3.01 9.41
CA ALA A 43 -8.47 2.37 9.15
C ALA A 43 -7.87 2.80 7.80
N GLN A 44 -8.69 2.94 6.75
CA GLN A 44 -8.19 3.43 5.46
C GLN A 44 -7.75 4.90 5.57
N GLY A 45 -8.53 5.74 6.23
CA GLY A 45 -8.21 7.15 6.44
C GLY A 45 -6.92 7.32 7.23
N TYR A 46 -6.66 6.47 8.24
CA TYR A 46 -5.37 6.46 8.93
C TYR A 46 -4.21 6.27 7.96
N LYS A 47 -4.32 5.31 7.04
CA LYS A 47 -3.24 4.97 6.11
C LYS A 47 -2.90 6.15 5.19
N GLU A 48 -3.89 6.73 4.53
CA GLU A 48 -3.65 7.88 3.64
C GLU A 48 -3.13 9.08 4.43
N TYR A 49 -3.66 9.31 5.64
CA TYR A 49 -3.25 10.45 6.47
C TYR A 49 -1.83 10.28 7.05
N SER A 50 -1.45 9.06 7.43
CA SER A 50 -0.20 8.78 8.14
C SER A 50 1.06 9.08 7.33
N ALA A 51 0.96 9.10 6.00
CA ALA A 51 2.06 9.44 5.10
C ALA A 51 2.33 10.95 5.00
N ILE A 52 1.35 11.81 5.29
CA ILE A 52 1.43 13.27 5.07
C ILE A 52 2.59 13.89 5.86
N ARG A 53 2.66 13.63 7.17
CA ARG A 53 3.70 14.23 8.03
C ARG A 53 5.12 13.77 7.64
N PRO A 54 5.40 12.47 7.45
CA PRO A 54 6.71 12.01 6.98
C PRO A 54 7.12 12.61 5.64
N LEU A 55 6.19 12.72 4.68
CA LEU A 55 6.46 13.32 3.37
C LEU A 55 6.81 14.81 3.50
N LEU A 56 6.09 15.55 4.35
CA LEU A 56 6.38 16.95 4.64
C LEU A 56 7.75 17.13 5.29
N GLU A 57 8.07 16.30 6.30
CA GLU A 57 9.37 16.31 6.97
C GLU A 57 10.51 15.97 5.99
N ALA A 58 10.29 15.02 5.08
CA ALA A 58 11.26 14.64 4.04
C ALA A 58 11.48 15.76 3.01
N LEU A 59 10.43 16.42 2.53
CA LEU A 59 10.55 17.58 1.64
C LEU A 59 11.36 18.70 2.29
N ASN A 60 11.05 19.06 3.54
CA ASN A 60 11.78 20.07 4.27
C ASN A 60 13.27 19.71 4.41
N ALA A 61 13.58 18.46 4.71
CA ALA A 61 14.96 17.97 4.81
C ALA A 61 15.69 17.97 3.45
N PHE A 62 15.01 17.64 2.35
CA PHE A 62 15.62 17.53 1.03
C PHE A 62 15.88 18.87 0.34
N HIS A 63 15.10 19.89 0.69
CA HIS A 63 15.23 21.22 0.10
C HIS A 63 16.67 21.74 0.18
N ALA A 64 17.33 21.57 1.34
CA ALA A 64 18.73 21.99 1.55
C ALA A 64 19.77 21.17 0.74
N HIS A 65 19.36 20.05 0.15
CA HIS A 65 20.23 19.13 -0.58
C HIS A 65 19.90 19.03 -2.08
N LEU A 66 19.02 19.89 -2.59
CA LEU A 66 18.74 20.01 -4.02
C LEU A 66 20.03 20.29 -4.80
N ASP A 67 20.20 19.56 -5.90
CA ASP A 67 21.40 19.56 -6.74
C ASP A 67 22.71 19.14 -6.01
N ARG A 68 22.59 18.62 -4.78
CA ARG A 68 23.69 18.10 -3.94
C ARG A 68 23.38 16.68 -3.44
N GLY A 69 22.97 15.84 -4.38
CA GLY A 69 22.64 14.44 -4.16
C GLY A 69 21.14 14.12 -4.00
N ILE A 70 20.27 15.12 -4.06
CA ILE A 70 18.83 14.97 -4.37
C ILE A 70 18.59 15.72 -5.68
N THR A 71 17.99 15.06 -6.67
CA THR A 71 17.67 15.70 -7.95
C THR A 71 16.37 16.49 -7.84
N ARG A 72 16.18 17.44 -8.76
CA ARG A 72 14.90 18.16 -8.89
C ARG A 72 13.73 17.21 -9.17
N GLY A 73 13.99 16.11 -9.90
CA GLY A 73 13.01 15.06 -10.17
C GLY A 73 12.60 14.33 -8.90
N ASP A 74 13.56 13.89 -8.07
CA ASP A 74 13.27 13.20 -6.80
C ASP A 74 12.43 14.08 -5.86
N TYR A 75 12.73 15.38 -5.83
CA TYR A 75 11.99 16.34 -5.00
C TYR A 75 10.58 16.60 -5.54
N ALA A 76 10.42 16.72 -6.85
CA ALA A 76 9.12 16.88 -7.49
C ALA A 76 8.23 15.66 -7.27
N GLU A 77 8.76 14.45 -7.44
CA GLU A 77 8.04 13.19 -7.18
C GLU A 77 7.55 13.11 -5.72
N LEU A 78 8.38 13.54 -4.76
CA LEU A 78 8.00 13.59 -3.35
C LEU A 78 6.89 14.61 -3.07
N ALA A 79 6.93 15.76 -3.74
CA ALA A 79 5.90 16.80 -3.62
C ALA A 79 4.56 16.36 -4.24
N GLU A 80 4.60 15.71 -5.40
CA GLU A 80 3.43 15.09 -6.03
C GLU A 80 2.82 14.03 -5.12
N LYS A 81 3.67 13.17 -4.53
CA LYS A 81 3.21 12.17 -3.57
C LYS A 81 2.55 12.80 -2.33
N LEU A 82 3.10 13.87 -1.77
CA LEU A 82 2.45 14.59 -0.67
C LEU A 82 1.07 15.13 -1.09
N ALA A 83 0.95 15.67 -2.30
CA ALA A 83 -0.32 16.19 -2.81
C ALA A 83 -1.36 15.07 -2.96
N ASP A 84 -0.97 13.93 -3.54
CA ASP A 84 -1.84 12.77 -3.72
C ASP A 84 -2.31 12.19 -2.37
N GLU A 85 -1.41 11.93 -1.44
CA GLU A 85 -1.74 11.38 -0.12
C GLU A 85 -2.64 12.34 0.69
N THR A 86 -2.38 13.66 0.61
CA THR A 86 -3.24 14.67 1.23
C THR A 86 -4.65 14.66 0.63
N LYS A 87 -4.76 14.56 -0.69
CA LYS A 87 -6.04 14.46 -1.40
C LYS A 87 -6.78 13.19 -1.02
N HIS A 88 -6.10 12.04 -0.97
CA HIS A 88 -6.69 10.75 -0.61
C HIS A 88 -7.20 10.75 0.83
N ALA A 89 -6.39 11.27 1.77
CA ALA A 89 -6.79 11.44 3.16
C ALA A 89 -8.06 12.30 3.28
N ARG A 90 -8.09 13.46 2.63
CA ARG A 90 -9.27 14.32 2.59
C ARG A 90 -10.49 13.57 2.06
N LEU A 91 -10.39 12.90 0.92
CA LEU A 91 -11.50 12.17 0.31
C LEU A 91 -12.08 11.08 1.23
N VAL A 92 -11.23 10.33 1.92
CA VAL A 92 -11.67 9.28 2.85
C VAL A 92 -12.25 9.88 4.13
N MET A 93 -11.65 10.95 4.66
CA MET A 93 -12.13 11.63 5.87
C MET A 93 -13.47 12.35 5.64
N ASP A 94 -13.66 12.98 4.47
CA ASP A 94 -14.94 13.58 4.08
C ASP A 94 -16.04 12.52 3.97
N LEU A 95 -15.71 11.36 3.38
CA LEU A 95 -16.63 10.22 3.31
C LEU A 95 -16.96 9.67 4.70
N LEU A 96 -15.99 9.62 5.62
CA LEU A 96 -16.21 9.24 7.01
C LEU A 96 -17.15 10.22 7.70
N GLN A 97 -16.92 11.53 7.55
CA GLN A 97 -17.74 12.59 8.15
C GLN A 97 -19.17 12.56 7.62
N GLU A 98 -19.34 12.40 6.31
CA GLU A 98 -20.66 12.24 5.69
C GLU A 98 -21.37 10.97 6.20
N ASN A 99 -20.62 9.88 6.39
CA ASN A 99 -21.18 8.63 6.90
C ASN A 99 -21.38 8.62 8.41
N SER A 100 -20.68 9.40 9.22
CA SER A 100 -20.86 9.43 10.68
C SER A 100 -21.87 10.50 11.09
N GLY A 101 -21.95 11.61 10.34
CA GLY A 101 -22.65 12.82 10.76
C GLY A 101 -21.85 13.64 11.78
N GLU A 102 -20.61 13.25 12.05
CA GLU A 102 -19.73 13.84 13.05
C GLU A 102 -18.49 14.41 12.39
N LYS A 103 -17.96 15.50 12.93
CA LYS A 103 -16.68 16.04 12.48
C LYS A 103 -15.56 15.02 12.73
N ILE A 104 -14.83 14.65 11.67
CA ILE A 104 -13.73 13.70 11.75
C ILE A 104 -12.40 14.44 11.82
N SER A 105 -11.55 14.01 12.74
CA SER A 105 -10.20 14.50 12.95
C SER A 105 -9.19 13.34 12.95
N PRO A 106 -7.88 13.61 12.83
CA PRO A 106 -6.87 12.55 12.77
C PRO A 106 -6.88 11.58 13.96
N ARG A 107 -7.28 12.03 15.15
CA ARG A 107 -7.41 11.19 16.36
C ARG A 107 -8.54 10.16 16.26
N ASP A 108 -9.49 10.36 15.35
CA ASP A 108 -10.63 9.45 15.14
C ASP A 108 -10.30 8.33 14.15
N LEU A 109 -9.12 8.40 13.52
CA LEU A 109 -8.60 7.40 12.61
C LEU A 109 -7.96 6.24 13.39
N THR A 110 -7.97 5.04 12.81
CA THR A 110 -7.59 3.82 13.54
C THR A 110 -6.36 3.17 12.95
N TRP A 111 -5.25 3.18 13.70
CA TRP A 111 -4.08 2.38 13.35
C TRP A 111 -4.21 0.95 13.84
N LEU A 112 -4.55 0.04 12.93
CA LEU A 112 -4.84 -1.34 13.24
C LEU A 112 -3.59 -2.17 13.60
N PRO A 113 -3.70 -3.19 14.47
CA PRO A 113 -2.57 -4.04 14.87
C PRO A 113 -1.80 -4.71 13.72
N GLN A 114 -2.48 -5.25 12.71
CA GLN A 114 -1.84 -5.89 11.57
C GLN A 114 -1.18 -4.88 10.63
N ASP A 115 -1.65 -3.63 10.63
CA ASP A 115 -1.02 -2.53 9.88
C ASP A 115 0.28 -2.08 10.58
N ARG A 116 0.29 -2.02 11.93
CA ARG A 116 1.54 -1.86 12.70
C ARG A 116 2.54 -2.97 12.42
N LYS A 117 2.06 -4.23 12.36
CA LYS A 117 2.91 -5.37 11.99
C LYS A 117 3.44 -5.24 10.56
N LEU A 118 2.63 -4.77 9.62
CA LEU A 118 3.07 -4.49 8.24
C LEU A 118 4.18 -3.43 8.20
N ALA A 119 4.03 -2.33 8.94
CA ALA A 119 5.07 -1.31 9.06
C ALA A 119 6.37 -1.90 9.62
N ARG A 120 6.30 -2.75 10.67
CA ARG A 120 7.47 -3.46 11.22
C ARG A 120 8.12 -4.42 10.22
N VAL A 121 7.34 -5.16 9.43
CA VAL A 121 7.88 -6.05 8.39
C VAL A 121 8.61 -5.24 7.33
N ARG A 122 8.05 -4.10 6.89
CA ARG A 122 8.72 -3.19 5.95
C ARG A 122 10.02 -2.63 6.53
N ALA A 123 10.02 -2.21 7.80
CA ALA A 123 11.19 -1.65 8.48
C ALA A 123 12.36 -2.64 8.60
N LYS A 124 12.08 -3.96 8.62
CA LYS A 124 13.13 -4.99 8.58
C LYS A 124 13.90 -5.04 7.26
N PHE A 125 13.30 -4.55 6.17
CA PHE A 125 13.90 -4.53 4.84
C PHE A 125 14.41 -3.14 4.45
N SER A 126 13.65 -2.09 4.76
CA SER A 126 14.09 -0.72 4.58
C SER A 126 13.48 0.19 5.64
N LYS A 127 14.31 0.63 6.59
CA LYS A 127 13.90 1.55 7.66
C LYS A 127 13.46 2.90 7.10
N SER A 128 14.27 3.45 6.18
CA SER A 128 13.97 4.72 5.52
C SER A 128 12.67 4.69 4.74
N TYR A 129 12.37 3.58 4.05
CA TYR A 129 11.15 3.50 3.26
C TYR A 129 9.93 3.24 4.15
N ALA A 130 10.07 2.43 5.20
CA ALA A 130 9.00 2.22 6.18
C ALA A 130 8.60 3.51 6.92
N GLY A 131 9.58 4.34 7.27
CA GLY A 131 9.32 5.65 7.89
C GLY A 131 8.52 6.59 6.98
N LEU A 132 8.76 6.58 5.67
CA LEU A 132 8.06 7.45 4.71
C LEU A 132 6.60 7.04 4.55
N LEU A 133 6.31 5.74 4.66
CA LEU A 133 4.99 5.18 4.39
C LEU A 133 4.04 5.20 5.59
N HIS A 134 4.60 5.13 6.80
CA HIS A 134 3.81 4.90 8.03
C HIS A 134 4.23 5.77 9.20
N GLY A 135 5.17 6.69 9.01
CA GLY A 135 5.66 7.60 10.06
C GLY A 135 6.21 6.91 11.30
N SER A 136 6.64 5.64 11.18
CA SER A 136 7.02 4.83 12.32
C SER A 136 8.31 5.30 12.99
N GLU A 137 9.19 6.01 12.27
CA GLU A 137 10.48 6.53 12.77
C GLU A 137 10.88 7.81 12.00
N ARG A 138 11.64 8.70 12.66
CA ARG A 138 12.28 9.87 12.01
C ARG A 138 13.38 9.37 11.08
N ILE A 139 13.34 9.76 9.81
CA ILE A 139 14.33 9.36 8.83
C ILE A 139 15.39 10.44 8.69
N SER A 140 16.66 10.05 8.76
CA SER A 140 17.78 10.96 8.49
C SER A 140 18.05 11.09 6.99
N ALA A 141 18.62 12.22 6.57
CA ALA A 141 19.06 12.45 5.19
C ALA A 141 20.07 11.37 4.70
N ARG A 142 20.87 10.80 5.62
CA ARG A 142 21.82 9.71 5.33
C ARG A 142 21.10 8.39 4.99
N GLU A 143 20.04 8.06 5.73
CA GLU A 143 19.25 6.85 5.48
C GLU A 143 18.47 6.93 4.17
N ILE A 144 18.04 8.12 3.78
CA ILE A 144 17.37 8.31 2.48
C ILE A 144 18.35 8.06 1.33
N LYS A 145 19.57 8.58 1.42
CA LYS A 145 20.62 8.46 0.38
C LYS A 145 21.25 7.07 0.27
N ARG A 146 20.88 6.11 1.13
CA ARG A 146 21.34 4.71 1.06
C ARG A 146 20.89 4.05 -0.24
N ARG A 147 21.87 3.57 -1.01
CA ARG A 147 21.65 2.81 -2.26
C ARG A 147 21.76 1.30 -2.06
N ASP A 148 22.25 0.86 -0.91
CA ASP A 148 22.39 -0.56 -0.53
C ASP A 148 21.06 -1.25 -0.24
N GLU A 149 19.96 -0.49 -0.17
CA GLU A 149 18.58 -1.00 -0.04
C GLU A 149 17.76 -0.84 -1.33
N ALA A 150 18.40 -0.59 -2.48
CA ALA A 150 17.68 -0.32 -3.74
C ALA A 150 16.77 -1.48 -4.16
N LEU A 151 17.25 -2.73 -4.00
CA LEU A 151 16.46 -3.94 -4.28
C LEU A 151 15.26 -4.04 -3.33
N GLU A 152 15.49 -3.84 -2.03
CA GLU A 152 14.46 -3.86 -1.00
C GLU A 152 13.38 -2.81 -1.28
N ARG A 153 13.77 -1.56 -1.55
CA ARG A 153 12.83 -0.48 -1.88
C ARG A 153 12.01 -0.82 -3.13
N ALA A 154 12.66 -1.27 -4.20
CA ALA A 154 11.98 -1.64 -5.44
C ALA A 154 10.97 -2.80 -5.23
N ALA A 155 11.35 -3.79 -4.41
CA ALA A 155 10.46 -4.90 -4.04
C ALA A 155 9.27 -4.42 -3.20
N ILE A 156 9.49 -3.54 -2.21
CA ILE A 156 8.41 -2.94 -1.41
C ILE A 156 7.47 -2.13 -2.31
N THR A 157 7.99 -1.26 -3.18
CA THR A 157 7.20 -0.46 -4.13
C THR A 157 6.35 -1.34 -5.05
N LEU A 158 6.87 -2.49 -5.52
CA LEU A 158 6.06 -3.43 -6.31
C LEU A 158 4.85 -3.95 -5.52
N THR A 159 5.00 -4.20 -4.21
CA THR A 159 3.86 -4.60 -3.35
C THR A 159 2.86 -3.47 -3.12
N GLU A 160 3.27 -2.21 -3.32
CA GLU A 160 2.40 -1.02 -3.19
C GLU A 160 1.47 -0.89 -4.37
N GLY A 161 1.95 -1.13 -5.59
CA GLY A 161 1.13 -1.23 -6.79
C GLY A 161 0.06 -2.35 -6.71
N GLY A 162 0.30 -3.39 -5.90
CA GLY A 162 -0.71 -4.41 -5.54
C GLY A 162 -1.84 -3.89 -4.63
N GLY A 163 -1.62 -2.75 -3.98
CA GLY A 163 -2.54 -2.06 -3.09
C GLY A 163 -3.78 -1.48 -3.74
N GLY A 164 -3.76 -1.35 -5.06
CA GLY A 164 -4.91 -0.97 -5.86
C GLY A 164 -6.10 -1.92 -5.75
N ALA A 165 -5.94 -3.12 -5.17
CA ALA A 165 -7.03 -4.07 -4.95
C ALA A 165 -8.24 -3.45 -4.22
N LEU A 166 -7.99 -2.67 -3.17
CA LEU A 166 -9.06 -1.97 -2.44
C LEU A 166 -9.76 -0.97 -3.35
N TYR A 167 -9.00 -0.08 -3.99
CA TYR A 167 -9.57 0.95 -4.85
C TYR A 167 -10.30 0.36 -6.06
N GLN A 168 -9.81 -0.73 -6.64
CA GLN A 168 -10.47 -1.47 -7.72
C GLN A 168 -11.79 -2.13 -7.32
N VAL A 169 -11.88 -2.72 -6.12
CA VAL A 169 -13.16 -3.30 -5.67
C VAL A 169 -14.12 -2.20 -5.27
N CYS A 170 -13.68 -1.27 -4.43
CA CYS A 170 -14.52 -0.20 -3.93
C CYS A 170 -15.06 0.71 -5.05
N SER A 171 -14.24 1.02 -6.07
CA SER A 171 -14.66 1.80 -7.25
C SER A 171 -15.82 1.21 -8.05
N LYS A 172 -16.07 -0.10 -7.89
CA LYS A 172 -17.09 -0.87 -8.60
C LYS A 172 -18.29 -1.25 -7.73
N LEU A 173 -18.37 -0.76 -6.50
CA LEU A 173 -19.49 -1.05 -5.60
C LEU A 173 -20.83 -0.55 -6.16
N GLY A 174 -21.90 -1.08 -5.56
CA GLY A 174 -23.26 -0.96 -6.03
C GLY A 174 -23.69 0.49 -6.31
N ARG A 175 -24.65 0.62 -7.24
CA ARG A 175 -25.10 1.93 -7.71
C ARG A 175 -26.03 2.65 -6.74
N ASN A 176 -26.32 2.19 -5.52
CA ASN A 176 -27.31 2.84 -4.64
C ASN A 176 -26.77 3.13 -3.23
N GLY A 177 -27.38 4.11 -2.55
CA GLY A 177 -27.08 4.43 -1.16
C GLY A 177 -25.63 4.84 -0.90
N PHE A 178 -25.11 4.44 0.26
CA PHE A 178 -23.77 4.79 0.72
C PHE A 178 -22.65 4.17 -0.14
N GLU A 179 -22.85 2.97 -0.67
CA GLU A 179 -21.88 2.30 -1.56
C GLU A 179 -21.58 3.10 -2.83
N ARG A 180 -22.57 3.82 -3.37
CA ARG A 180 -22.34 4.74 -4.51
C ARG A 180 -21.32 5.82 -4.17
N LYS A 181 -21.36 6.34 -2.94
CA LYS A 181 -20.46 7.40 -2.45
C LYS A 181 -19.04 6.85 -2.25
N ILE A 182 -18.93 5.66 -1.64
CA ILE A 182 -17.67 4.90 -1.55
C ILE A 182 -17.09 4.71 -2.96
N ALA A 183 -17.89 4.22 -3.90
CA ALA A 183 -17.43 3.95 -5.25
C ALA A 183 -16.93 5.22 -5.96
N ARG A 184 -17.57 6.37 -5.74
CA ARG A 184 -17.13 7.65 -6.29
C ARG A 184 -15.74 8.04 -5.77
N VAL A 185 -15.56 8.03 -4.44
CA VAL A 185 -14.28 8.38 -3.81
C VAL A 185 -13.17 7.44 -4.27
N PHE A 186 -13.41 6.12 -4.24
CA PHE A 186 -12.39 5.14 -4.57
C PHE A 186 -12.10 5.07 -6.07
N ARG A 187 -12.99 5.55 -6.96
CA ARG A 187 -12.68 5.79 -8.38
C ARG A 187 -11.69 6.92 -8.57
N GLU A 188 -11.81 7.98 -7.78
CA GLU A 188 -10.91 9.13 -7.87
C GLU A 188 -9.50 8.72 -7.42
N ILE A 189 -9.39 8.10 -6.24
CA ILE A 189 -8.13 7.57 -5.73
C ILE A 189 -7.50 6.58 -6.74
N LEU A 190 -8.29 5.65 -7.28
CA LEU A 190 -7.79 4.69 -8.26
C LEU A 190 -7.19 5.36 -9.51
N ARG A 191 -7.74 6.48 -9.97
CA ARG A 191 -7.22 7.19 -11.14
C ARG A 191 -5.84 7.80 -10.88
N ASP A 192 -5.61 8.30 -9.67
CA ASP A 192 -4.32 8.84 -9.26
C ASP A 192 -3.30 7.70 -9.13
N GLU A 193 -3.67 6.61 -8.45
CA GLU A 193 -2.82 5.42 -8.25
C GLU A 193 -2.36 4.75 -9.56
N LEU A 194 -3.20 4.77 -10.60
CA LEU A 194 -2.85 4.17 -11.89
C LEU A 194 -1.66 4.87 -12.58
N LYS A 195 -1.39 6.14 -12.26
CA LYS A 195 -0.23 6.88 -12.78
C LYS A 195 1.09 6.37 -12.20
N HIS A 196 1.05 5.79 -11.00
CA HIS A 196 2.21 5.39 -10.21
C HIS A 196 2.56 3.88 -10.30
N LYS A 197 1.71 3.09 -10.97
CA LYS A 197 1.68 1.62 -10.88
C LYS A 197 2.96 0.89 -11.34
N ASP A 198 3.74 1.47 -12.24
CA ASP A 198 4.86 0.77 -12.90
C ASP A 198 6.24 1.05 -12.30
N GLY A 199 6.33 1.89 -11.26
CA GLY A 199 7.61 2.29 -10.65
C GLY A 199 8.44 1.10 -10.16
N GLY A 200 7.84 0.22 -9.34
CA GLY A 200 8.54 -0.95 -8.78
C GLY A 200 9.00 -1.95 -9.83
N THR A 201 8.18 -2.20 -10.87
CA THR A 201 8.53 -3.12 -11.97
C THR A 201 9.73 -2.60 -12.76
N ARG A 202 9.76 -1.31 -13.09
CA ARG A 202 10.87 -0.68 -13.81
C ARG A 202 12.17 -0.76 -13.00
N SER A 203 12.12 -0.43 -11.71
CA SER A 203 13.29 -0.49 -10.83
C SER A 203 13.83 -1.91 -10.67
N LEU A 204 12.96 -2.91 -10.47
CA LEU A 204 13.40 -4.32 -10.36
C LEU A 204 14.04 -4.84 -11.65
N ALA A 205 13.61 -4.36 -12.81
CA ALA A 205 14.21 -4.76 -14.09
C ALA A 205 15.67 -4.32 -14.25
N LEU A 206 16.07 -3.24 -13.57
CA LEU A 206 17.44 -2.74 -13.54
C LEU A 206 18.31 -3.39 -12.46
N LEU A 207 17.72 -4.13 -11.53
CA LEU A 207 18.41 -4.64 -10.33
C LEU A 207 18.50 -6.17 -10.28
N ILE A 208 17.63 -6.89 -11.00
CA ILE A 208 17.58 -8.35 -10.96
C ILE A 208 18.29 -8.92 -12.19
N HIS A 209 19.45 -9.52 -11.94
CA HIS A 209 20.29 -10.11 -12.98
C HIS A 209 20.56 -11.60 -12.77
N ASP A 210 20.25 -12.13 -11.60
CA ASP A 210 20.63 -13.48 -11.18
C ASP A 210 19.58 -14.11 -10.25
N PRO A 211 19.68 -15.44 -10.00
CA PRO A 211 18.74 -16.14 -9.12
C PRO A 211 18.75 -15.67 -7.67
N VAL A 212 19.87 -15.15 -7.14
CA VAL A 212 20.01 -14.70 -5.75
C VAL A 212 19.26 -13.40 -5.54
N THR A 213 19.45 -12.41 -6.41
CA THR A 213 18.71 -11.14 -6.38
C THR A 213 17.21 -11.35 -6.62
N PHE A 214 16.84 -12.30 -7.49
CA PHE A 214 15.45 -12.71 -7.65
C PHE A 214 14.87 -13.33 -6.35
N ALA A 215 15.56 -14.31 -5.76
CA ALA A 215 15.09 -15.01 -4.56
C ALA A 215 14.91 -14.04 -3.38
N ARG A 216 15.83 -13.09 -3.23
CA ARG A 216 15.74 -12.02 -2.23
C ARG A 216 14.51 -11.14 -2.44
N ALA A 217 14.28 -10.65 -3.66
CA ALA A 217 13.10 -9.84 -3.97
C ALA A 217 11.79 -10.62 -3.77
N ALA A 218 11.78 -11.90 -4.15
CA ALA A 218 10.64 -12.79 -3.95
C ALA A 218 10.28 -12.98 -2.46
N ASP A 219 11.27 -13.20 -1.59
CA ASP A 219 11.05 -13.31 -0.12
C ASP A 219 10.44 -12.03 0.44
N ILE A 220 10.96 -10.86 0.04
CA ILE A 220 10.46 -9.55 0.48
C ILE A 220 8.99 -9.38 0.06
N ILE A 221 8.69 -9.62 -1.22
CA ILE A 221 7.33 -9.52 -1.77
C ILE A 221 6.40 -10.46 -1.03
N CYS A 222 6.78 -11.73 -0.85
CA CYS A 222 5.99 -12.70 -0.09
C CYS A 222 5.71 -12.21 1.33
N ARG A 223 6.74 -11.88 2.12
CA ARG A 223 6.57 -11.49 3.53
C ARG A 223 5.69 -10.26 3.68
N ILE A 224 5.89 -9.24 2.84
CA ILE A 224 5.09 -8.02 2.89
C ILE A 224 3.67 -8.29 2.43
N SER A 225 3.47 -8.99 1.31
CA SER A 225 2.14 -9.26 0.77
C SER A 225 1.33 -10.22 1.65
N SER A 226 1.95 -11.25 2.24
CA SER A 226 1.31 -12.11 3.25
C SER A 226 0.81 -11.29 4.45
N GLN A 227 1.66 -10.38 4.97
CA GLN A 227 1.27 -9.52 6.09
C GLN A 227 0.20 -8.50 5.68
N ARG A 228 0.27 -7.99 4.45
CA ARG A 228 -0.74 -7.08 3.88
C ARG A 228 -2.09 -7.76 3.73
N LEU A 229 -2.12 -9.04 3.36
CA LEU A 229 -3.34 -9.83 3.29
C LEU A 229 -4.01 -9.95 4.68
N ARG A 230 -3.24 -10.26 5.72
CA ARG A 230 -3.72 -10.28 7.12
C ARG A 230 -4.23 -8.92 7.57
N MET A 231 -3.51 -7.85 7.22
CA MET A 231 -3.93 -6.47 7.49
C MET A 231 -5.24 -6.14 6.78
N ARG A 232 -5.42 -6.53 5.52
CA ARG A 232 -6.66 -6.32 4.79
C ARG A 232 -7.83 -7.07 5.44
N ASN A 233 -7.60 -8.31 5.87
CA ASN A 233 -8.62 -9.10 6.56
C ASN A 233 -9.04 -8.42 7.87
N GLU A 234 -8.07 -7.99 8.69
CA GLU A 234 -8.37 -7.23 9.90
C GLU A 234 -9.09 -5.92 9.57
N GLN A 235 -8.68 -5.18 8.55
CA GLN A 235 -9.33 -3.92 8.14
C GLN A 235 -10.82 -4.11 7.88
N PHE A 236 -11.22 -5.22 7.27
CA PHE A 236 -12.62 -5.54 6.98
C PHE A 236 -13.34 -6.35 8.07
N GLY A 237 -12.70 -6.58 9.21
CA GLY A 237 -13.34 -7.20 10.38
C GLY A 237 -13.33 -8.72 10.30
N PHE A 238 -12.27 -9.27 9.72
CA PHE A 238 -12.04 -10.71 9.56
C PHE A 238 -13.15 -11.42 8.76
N PRO A 239 -13.44 -10.99 7.51
CA PRO A 239 -14.41 -11.67 6.66
C PRO A 239 -14.01 -13.09 6.24
N LEU A 240 -12.72 -13.43 6.32
CA LEU A 240 -12.17 -14.78 6.11
C LEU A 240 -11.51 -15.27 7.40
N ASP A 241 -11.54 -16.59 7.61
CA ASP A 241 -10.83 -17.23 8.72
C ASP A 241 -9.33 -17.45 8.41
N GLY A 242 -8.64 -18.12 9.32
CA GLY A 242 -7.20 -18.37 9.19
C GLY A 242 -6.84 -19.36 8.08
N GLU A 243 -7.70 -20.35 7.82
CA GLU A 243 -7.46 -21.40 6.82
C GLU A 243 -7.66 -20.83 5.41
N ASP A 244 -8.73 -20.08 5.20
CA ASP A 244 -9.00 -19.38 3.94
C ASP A 244 -7.86 -18.40 3.61
N LEU A 245 -7.37 -17.64 4.59
CA LEU A 245 -6.25 -16.73 4.39
C LEU A 245 -4.95 -17.47 4.04
N ALA A 246 -4.69 -18.61 4.67
CA ALA A 246 -3.51 -19.43 4.37
C ALA A 246 -3.58 -19.99 2.95
N ALA A 247 -4.76 -20.48 2.53
CA ALA A 247 -4.99 -20.96 1.17
C ALA A 247 -4.78 -19.86 0.12
N LEU A 248 -5.24 -18.63 0.40
CA LEU A 248 -5.00 -17.48 -0.47
C LEU A 248 -3.51 -17.13 -0.59
N ASP A 249 -2.77 -17.17 0.51
CA ASP A 249 -1.32 -16.94 0.53
C ASP A 249 -0.57 -17.99 -0.29
N GLN A 250 -0.87 -19.28 -0.07
CA GLN A 250 -0.27 -20.40 -0.78
C GLN A 250 -0.51 -20.31 -2.29
N ARG A 251 -1.76 -20.05 -2.69
CA ARG A 251 -2.14 -19.88 -4.11
C ARG A 251 -1.39 -18.72 -4.76
N ALA A 252 -1.16 -17.63 -4.02
CA ALA A 252 -0.38 -16.49 -4.53
C ALA A 252 1.09 -16.86 -4.76
N ARG A 253 1.71 -17.59 -3.82
CA ARG A 253 3.09 -18.10 -3.94
C ARG A 253 3.25 -19.03 -5.15
N GLN A 254 2.34 -19.99 -5.31
CA GLN A 254 2.34 -20.93 -6.43
C GLN A 254 2.23 -20.20 -7.78
N ALA A 255 1.41 -19.16 -7.90
CA ALA A 255 1.30 -18.36 -9.12
C ALA A 255 2.60 -17.60 -9.49
N GLY A 256 3.45 -17.30 -8.51
CA GLY A 256 4.82 -16.79 -8.72
C GLY A 256 5.84 -17.86 -9.11
N GLY A 257 5.45 -19.13 -9.06
CA GLY A 257 6.34 -20.28 -9.21
C GLY A 257 7.27 -20.45 -8.01
N LEU A 258 6.78 -20.17 -6.80
CA LEU A 258 7.45 -20.44 -5.53
C LEU A 258 6.81 -21.67 -4.85
N PRO A 259 7.56 -22.43 -4.03
CA PRO A 259 6.98 -23.49 -3.22
C PRO A 259 5.86 -22.93 -2.32
N GLY A 260 4.83 -23.76 -2.11
CA GLY A 260 3.67 -23.46 -1.27
C GLY A 260 4.03 -23.42 0.21
#